data_AF-A0A662DAQ8-F1
#
_entry.id   AF-A0A662DAQ8-F1
#
_cell.length_a   1.000
_cell.length_b   1.000
_cell.length_c   1.000
_cell.angle_alpha   90.00
_cell.angle_beta   90.00
_cell.angle_gamma   90.00
#
_symmetry.space_group_name_H-M   'P 1'
#
loop_
_entity.id
_entity.type
_entity.pdbx_description
1 polymer ?
#
loop_
_entity_poly.entity_id
_entity_poly.type
_entity_poly.pdbx_seq_one_letter_code
_entity_poly.pdbx_strand_id
1 'polypeptide(L)'
;MVEDSKTITVNQAATYFGYVNYKIHSRVSSGEIEAILDPPRRNPPEEIVFRLRHPEKKIQSVTVNGTSYQNYNADREVIYLTRLSDKVKIIAKY
;
A
#
# COMPACT_ATOMS: atom_id res chain seq x y z
N MET A 1 -14.59 -20.26 -10.09
CA MET A 1 -13.12 -20.20 -9.99
C MET A 1 -12.80 -18.79 -9.56
N VAL A 2 -12.38 -18.61 -8.30
CA VAL A 2 -12.07 -17.28 -7.75
C VAL A 2 -10.87 -16.71 -8.49
N GLU A 3 -10.96 -15.44 -8.89
CA GLU A 3 -9.92 -14.74 -9.64
C GLU A 3 -8.70 -14.49 -8.74
N ASP A 4 -7.90 -15.54 -8.61
CA ASP A 4 -6.52 -15.73 -8.15
C ASP A 4 -5.52 -14.58 -7.99
N SER A 5 -5.76 -13.36 -8.50
CA SER A 5 -4.71 -12.33 -8.61
C SER A 5 -5.20 -11.06 -9.32
N LYS A 6 -5.92 -10.19 -8.61
CA LYS A 6 -6.19 -8.84 -9.13
C LYS A 6 -4.96 -7.95 -8.94
N THR A 7 -4.42 -7.51 -10.06
CA THR A 7 -3.37 -6.48 -10.11
C THR A 7 -3.99 -5.14 -10.48
N ILE A 8 -3.84 -4.16 -9.62
CA ILE A 8 -4.25 -2.77 -9.87
C ILE A 8 -2.97 -1.97 -10.08
N THR A 9 -2.83 -1.34 -11.24
CA THR A 9 -1.71 -0.43 -11.50
C THR A 9 -2.27 0.94 -11.80
N VAL A 10 -1.87 1.93 -11.02
CA VAL A 10 -2.20 3.33 -11.25
C VAL A 10 -0.90 4.08 -11.45
N ASN A 11 -0.75 4.64 -12.64
CA ASN A 11 0.39 5.47 -13.01
C ASN A 11 -0.08 6.91 -13.15
N GLN A 12 0.75 7.85 -12.70
CA GLN A 12 0.52 9.28 -12.82
C GLN A 12 -0.85 9.73 -12.28
N ALA A 13 -1.25 9.21 -11.11
CA ALA A 13 -2.40 9.78 -10.41
C ALA A 13 -2.04 11.19 -9.98
N ALA A 14 -2.69 12.18 -10.57
CA ALA A 14 -2.53 13.58 -10.21
C ALA A 14 -3.05 13.79 -8.79
N THR A 15 -2.16 14.17 -7.88
CA THR A 15 -2.52 14.57 -6.51
C THR A 15 -2.05 15.99 -6.27
N TYR A 16 -2.52 16.60 -5.17
CA TYR A 16 -2.04 17.89 -4.71
C TYR A 16 -0.50 17.92 -4.54
N PHE A 17 0.10 16.79 -4.16
CA PHE A 17 1.53 16.63 -3.93
C PHE A 17 2.33 16.31 -5.21
N GLY A 18 1.67 16.14 -6.35
CA GLY A 18 2.25 15.72 -7.62
C GLY A 18 1.74 14.36 -8.07
N TYR A 19 2.43 13.78 -9.06
CA TYR A 19 2.08 12.46 -9.57
C TYR A 19 2.55 11.37 -8.63
N VAL A 20 1.64 10.49 -8.21
CA VAL A 20 1.95 9.26 -7.48
C VAL A 20 1.77 8.07 -8.41
N ASN A 21 2.66 7.09 -8.31
CA ASN A 21 2.49 5.80 -8.95
C ASN A 21 2.32 4.74 -7.88
N TYR A 22 1.34 3.86 -8.04
CA TYR A 22 1.21 2.71 -7.16
C TYR A 22 0.76 1.46 -7.91
N LYS A 23 1.23 0.33 -7.42
CA LYS A 23 0.88 -0.99 -7.95
C LYS A 23 0.46 -1.88 -6.78
N ILE A 24 -0.70 -2.49 -6.86
CA ILE A 24 -1.23 -3.40 -5.84
C ILE A 24 -1.43 -4.77 -6.50
N HIS A 25 -0.80 -5.78 -5.92
CA HIS A 25 -0.96 -7.18 -6.27
C HIS A 25 -1.66 -7.88 -5.12
N SER A 26 -2.93 -8.21 -5.31
CA SER A 26 -3.69 -8.98 -4.33
C SER A 26 -3.37 -10.46 -4.50
N ARG A 27 -2.68 -11.07 -3.51
CA ARG A 27 -2.41 -12.52 -3.47
C ARG A 27 -3.30 -13.15 -2.41
N VAL A 28 -4.61 -13.16 -2.71
CA VAL A 28 -5.65 -13.62 -1.77
C VAL A 28 -5.40 -15.07 -1.34
N SER A 29 -5.01 -15.95 -2.27
CA SER A 29 -4.57 -17.33 -1.97
C SER A 29 -3.42 -17.46 -0.96
N SER A 30 -2.53 -16.46 -0.87
CA SER A 30 -1.41 -16.46 0.09
C SER A 30 -1.72 -15.66 1.36
N GLY A 31 -2.91 -15.05 1.47
CA GLY A 31 -3.28 -14.20 2.61
C GLY A 31 -2.47 -12.91 2.68
N GLU A 32 -1.95 -12.41 1.55
CA GLU A 32 -1.14 -11.19 1.52
C GLU A 32 -1.50 -10.29 0.33
N ILE A 33 -1.33 -8.98 0.53
CA ILE A 33 -1.41 -7.97 -0.51
C ILE A 33 -0.06 -7.28 -0.58
N GLU A 34 0.56 -7.35 -1.76
CA GLU A 34 1.79 -6.62 -2.06
C GLU A 34 1.43 -5.29 -2.72
N ALA A 35 1.98 -4.19 -2.23
CA ALA A 35 1.85 -2.89 -2.85
C ALA A 35 3.23 -2.26 -3.07
N ILE A 36 3.41 -1.59 -4.20
CA ILE A 36 4.57 -0.78 -4.51
C ILE A 36 4.08 0.65 -4.62
N LEU A 37 4.63 1.55 -3.80
CA LEU A 37 4.28 2.96 -3.79
C LEU A 37 5.51 3.77 -4.18
N ASP A 38 5.34 4.61 -5.20
CA ASP A 38 6.35 5.57 -5.66
C ASP A 38 5.83 6.98 -5.36
N PRO A 39 6.32 7.62 -4.28
CA PRO A 39 5.80 8.91 -3.83
C PRO A 39 6.24 10.03 -4.79
N PRO A 40 5.49 11.16 -4.83
CA PRO A 40 5.91 12.31 -5.62
C PRO A 40 7.19 12.93 -5.05
N ARG A 41 8.20 13.15 -5.89
CA ARG A 41 9.51 13.69 -5.48
C ARG A 41 9.57 15.21 -5.41
N ARG A 42 8.74 15.91 -6.19
CA ARG A 42 8.78 17.37 -6.30
C ARG A 42 8.26 18.06 -5.04
N ASN A 43 7.17 17.55 -4.47
CA ASN A 43 6.57 18.00 -3.22
C ASN A 43 6.21 16.76 -2.39
N PRO A 44 7.17 16.12 -1.72
CA PRO A 44 6.89 14.92 -0.95
C PRO A 44 5.91 15.25 0.18
N PRO A 45 4.78 14.53 0.30
CA PRO A 45 3.84 14.73 1.39
C PRO A 45 4.49 14.35 2.73
N GLU A 46 4.08 15.01 3.81
CA GLU A 46 4.52 14.67 5.16
C GLU A 46 4.03 13.27 5.57
N GLU A 47 2.83 12.90 5.12
CA GLU A 47 2.18 11.61 5.36
C GLU A 47 1.41 11.13 4.12
N ILE A 48 1.54 9.84 3.80
CA ILE A 48 0.70 9.14 2.85
C ILE A 48 -0.16 8.13 3.60
N VAL A 49 -1.48 8.32 3.55
CA VAL A 49 -2.45 7.37 4.09
C VAL A 49 -2.81 6.37 3.00
N PHE A 50 -2.23 5.17 3.07
CA PHE A 50 -2.45 4.12 2.09
C PHE A 50 -3.53 3.14 2.59
N ARG A 51 -4.70 3.14 1.93
CA ARG A 51 -5.83 2.28 2.30
C ARG A 51 -5.85 1.02 1.45
N LEU A 52 -5.78 -0.14 2.10
CA LEU A 52 -5.88 -1.45 1.46
C LEU A 52 -7.12 -2.17 1.96
N ARG A 53 -8.19 -2.18 1.17
CA ARG A 53 -9.44 -2.85 1.55
C ARG A 53 -9.37 -4.35 1.23
N HIS A 54 -9.60 -5.21 2.21
CA HIS A 54 -9.85 -6.64 2.01
C HIS A 54 -11.29 -6.97 2.46
N PRO A 55 -12.13 -7.58 1.60
CA PRO A 55 -13.55 -7.73 1.87
C PRO A 55 -13.86 -8.63 3.09
N GLU A 56 -12.99 -9.62 3.36
CA GLU A 56 -13.27 -10.66 4.38
C GLU A 56 -12.38 -10.64 5.63
N LYS A 57 -11.23 -9.94 5.59
CA LYS A 57 -10.19 -10.08 6.62
C LYS A 57 -9.60 -8.71 6.96
N LYS A 58 -9.14 -8.55 8.20
CA LYS A 58 -8.43 -7.34 8.65
C LYS A 58 -6.92 -7.52 8.49
N ILE A 59 -6.19 -6.41 8.42
CA ILE A 59 -4.73 -6.42 8.39
C ILE A 59 -4.21 -7.02 9.71
N GLN A 60 -3.42 -8.10 9.63
CA GLN A 60 -2.75 -8.71 10.78
C GLN A 60 -1.34 -8.19 11.00
N SER A 61 -0.62 -7.88 9.91
CA SER A 61 0.74 -7.35 9.99
C SER A 61 1.09 -6.62 8.70
N VAL A 62 1.98 -5.63 8.81
CA VAL A 62 2.50 -4.90 7.66
C VAL A 62 4.02 -4.94 7.68
N THR A 63 4.63 -5.13 6.52
CA THR A 63 6.06 -4.87 6.34
C THR A 63 6.27 -3.78 5.29
N VAL A 64 7.26 -2.92 5.52
CA VAL A 64 7.70 -1.89 4.58
C VAL A 64 9.18 -2.14 4.29
N ASN A 65 9.50 -2.35 3.01
CA ASN A 65 10.83 -2.74 2.53
C ASN A 65 11.41 -3.97 3.27
N GLY A 66 10.54 -4.91 3.67
CA GLY A 66 10.93 -6.12 4.39
C GLY A 66 11.07 -5.94 5.92
N THR A 67 10.95 -4.72 6.44
CA THR A 67 10.96 -4.44 7.88
C THR A 67 9.56 -4.40 8.45
N SER A 68 9.35 -4.96 9.64
CA SER A 68 8.06 -4.89 10.34
C SER A 68 7.64 -3.43 10.56
N TYR A 69 6.39 -3.12 10.25
CA TYR A 69 5.84 -1.77 10.29
C TYR A 69 4.60 -1.74 11.17
N GLN A 70 4.58 -0.82 12.14
CA GLN A 70 3.53 -0.78 13.18
C GLN A 70 2.57 0.39 13.02
N ASN A 71 2.88 1.36 12.15
CA ASN A 71 2.05 2.54 11.95
C ASN A 71 0.90 2.24 10.96
N TYR A 72 -0.02 1.37 11.37
CA TYR A 72 -1.22 1.02 10.62
C TYR A 72 -2.43 0.86 11.54
N ASN A 73 -3.62 1.01 10.99
CA ASN A 73 -4.88 0.78 11.69
C ASN A 73 -5.67 -0.30 10.95
N ALA A 74 -5.75 -1.48 11.57
CA ALA A 74 -6.45 -2.64 11.01
C ALA A 74 -7.97 -2.47 10.90
N ASP A 75 -8.57 -1.62 11.75
CA ASP A 75 -10.01 -1.36 11.73
C ASP A 75 -10.40 -0.44 10.57
N ARG A 76 -9.56 0.56 10.30
CA ARG A 76 -9.71 1.48 9.17
C ARG A 76 -9.09 0.96 7.86
N GLU A 77 -8.33 -0.14 7.94
CA GLU A 77 -7.57 -0.74 6.85
C GLU A 77 -6.57 0.24 6.18
N VAL A 78 -5.93 1.07 7.00
CA VAL A 78 -5.01 2.13 6.54
C VAL A 78 -3.61 1.92 7.10
N ILE A 79 -2.62 2.25 6.28
CA ILE A 79 -1.20 2.25 6.62
C ILE A 79 -0.73 3.71 6.48
N TYR A 80 -0.16 4.27 7.54
CA TYR A 80 0.29 5.65 7.57
C TYR A 80 1.79 5.69 7.29
N LEU A 81 2.17 6.18 6.11
CA LEU A 81 3.55 6.21 5.65
C LEU A 81 4.09 7.64 5.71
N THR A 82 4.94 7.92 6.67
CA THR A 82 5.52 9.26 6.88
C THR A 82 6.86 9.41 6.17
N ARG A 83 7.12 10.60 5.61
CA ARG A 83 8.44 10.99 5.06
C ARG A 83 8.99 10.04 3.99
N LEU A 84 8.16 9.64 3.04
CA LEU A 84 8.60 8.81 1.92
C LEU A 84 9.30 9.65 0.84
N SER A 85 10.61 9.44 0.67
CA SER A 85 11.42 10.02 -0.43
C SER A 85 11.59 9.07 -1.61
N ASP A 86 11.55 7.77 -1.34
CA ASP A 86 11.90 6.72 -2.29
C ASP A 86 10.74 5.73 -2.46
N LYS A 87 10.82 4.95 -3.54
CA LYS A 87 9.89 3.86 -3.79
C LYS A 87 9.94 2.87 -2.61
N VAL A 88 8.77 2.51 -2.10
CA VAL A 88 8.63 1.53 -1.03
C VAL A 88 7.80 0.34 -1.47
N LYS A 89 8.21 -0.84 -1.00
CA LYS A 89 7.44 -2.07 -1.09
C LYS A 89 6.72 -2.30 0.23
N ILE A 90 5.41 -2.43 0.19
CA ILE A 90 4.54 -2.67 1.34
C ILE A 90 3.96 -4.07 1.17
N ILE A 91 3.98 -4.89 2.22
CA ILE A 91 3.29 -6.19 2.23
C ILE A 91 2.37 -6.20 3.44
N ALA A 92 1.07 -6.28 3.19
CA ALA A 92 0.05 -6.42 4.23
C ALA A 92 -0.43 -7.88 4.26
N LYS A 93 -0.37 -8.52 5.43
CA LYS A 93 -0.90 -9.88 5.65
C LYS A 93 -2.27 -9.82 6.31
N TYR A 94 -3.14 -10.77 5.96
CA TYR A 94 -4.55 -10.83 6.32
C TYR A 94 -4.98 -12.19 6.87
#